data_AF-A0A0F7SWQ6-F1
#
_entry.id   AF-A0A0F7SWQ6-F1
#
_cell.length_a   1.000
_cell.length_b   1.000
_cell.length_c   1.000
_cell.angle_alpha   90.00
_cell.angle_beta   90.00
_cell.angle_gamma   90.00
#
_symmetry.space_group_name_H-M   'P 1'
#
loop_
_entity.id
_entity.type
_entity.pdbx_description
1 polymer ?
#
loop_
_entity_poly.entity_id
_entity_poly.type
_entity_poly.pdbx_seq_one_letter_code
_entity_poly.pdbx_strand_id
1 'polypeptide(L)'
;MFTHLYFFFFATQFAPFNPYYLWLNETNMDIYNTSITALNSYSGGQEQQSTSCLTYTNQNCYEHPLTDGDDCYSVYAFEYLPGSDGYITWFSDDTPSWQYQEGGMAANSVLEVSDRPVPQEPMYIIINLALSTAFGAIDYDGLEDLWPVHMYVDYIRVYQDPSLKNIGCDPDDFPTAEYIALYPEGYANPNITTWEQMTDDAPRPGNSWLDEC
;
A
#
# COMPACT_ATOMS: atom_id res chain seq x y z
N MET A 1 7.91 -3.05 -32.71
CA MET A 1 8.72 -3.74 -31.69
C MET A 1 8.32 -3.14 -30.35
N PHE A 2 7.20 -3.59 -29.80
CA PHE A 2 6.81 -3.22 -28.44
C PHE A 2 7.73 -4.02 -27.52
N THR A 3 8.73 -3.37 -26.95
CA THR A 3 9.51 -3.97 -25.86
C THR A 3 8.55 -4.21 -24.71
N HIS A 4 8.22 -5.48 -24.48
CA HIS A 4 7.49 -5.94 -23.31
C HIS A 4 8.41 -5.76 -22.10
N LEU A 5 8.43 -4.55 -21.57
CA LEU A 5 9.14 -4.22 -20.35
C LEU A 5 8.08 -4.13 -19.26
N TYR A 6 8.02 -5.17 -18.44
CA TYR A 6 7.16 -5.18 -17.27
C TYR A 6 7.86 -4.40 -16.15
N PHE A 7 7.11 -3.47 -15.56
CA PHE A 7 7.52 -2.73 -14.38
C PHE A 7 6.70 -3.23 -13.20
N PHE A 8 7.33 -3.32 -12.03
CA PHE A 8 6.59 -3.45 -10.79
C PHE A 8 6.26 -2.07 -10.24
N PHE A 9 4.98 -1.86 -9.93
CA PHE A 9 4.48 -0.66 -9.26
C PHE A 9 4.46 -0.91 -7.75
N PHE A 10 5.44 -0.34 -7.05
CA PHE A 10 5.52 -0.38 -5.60
C PHE A 10 4.89 0.89 -5.05
N ALA A 11 3.86 0.76 -4.22
CA ALA A 11 3.10 1.90 -3.76
C ALA A 11 2.54 1.74 -2.35
N THR A 12 2.26 2.87 -1.73
CA THR A 12 1.31 3.01 -0.63
C THR A 12 0.31 4.11 -0.99
N GLN A 13 -0.91 4.00 -0.47
CA GLN A 13 -1.98 4.97 -0.67
C GLN A 13 -2.28 5.69 0.62
N PHE A 14 -2.57 6.98 0.51
CA PHE A 14 -2.81 7.83 1.66
C PHE A 14 -4.10 8.61 1.46
N ALA A 15 -4.83 8.81 2.54
CA ALA A 15 -5.92 9.76 2.64
C ALA A 15 -5.82 10.50 3.99
N PRO A 16 -6.33 11.74 4.11
CA PRO A 16 -6.89 12.57 3.04
C PRO A 16 -5.85 13.00 1.98
N PHE A 17 -6.33 13.38 0.79
CA PHE A 17 -5.46 13.71 -0.35
C PHE A 17 -4.94 15.16 -0.30
N ASN A 18 -3.68 15.38 -0.63
CA ASN A 18 -3.06 16.67 -0.88
C ASN A 18 -3.57 17.30 -2.19
N PRO A 19 -3.48 18.65 -2.33
CA PRO A 19 -3.75 19.33 -3.58
C PRO A 19 -2.84 18.77 -4.69
N TYR A 20 -3.44 18.42 -5.83
CA TYR A 20 -2.76 17.83 -6.98
C TYR A 20 -2.00 16.52 -6.66
N TYR A 21 -2.33 15.86 -5.55
CA TYR A 21 -1.70 14.60 -5.12
C TYR A 21 -0.18 14.70 -4.96
N LEU A 22 0.34 15.90 -4.69
CA LEU A 22 1.76 16.13 -4.48
C LEU A 22 2.17 15.67 -3.09
N TRP A 23 3.41 15.20 -2.94
CA TRP A 23 3.98 14.78 -1.67
C TRP A 23 5.45 15.20 -1.60
N LEU A 24 5.99 15.34 -0.39
CA LEU A 24 7.31 15.89 -0.14
C LEU A 24 8.37 14.81 -0.34
N ASN A 25 8.76 14.52 -1.58
CA ASN A 25 9.64 13.39 -1.90
C ASN A 25 11.13 13.73 -2.04
N GLU A 26 11.52 15.01 -2.01
CA GLU A 26 12.91 15.42 -2.21
C GLU A 26 13.86 14.87 -1.13
N THR A 27 13.37 14.77 0.11
CA THR A 27 14.15 14.28 1.27
C THR A 27 13.51 13.09 1.98
N ASN A 28 12.26 12.75 1.64
CA ASN A 28 11.51 11.68 2.32
C ASN A 28 11.37 10.43 1.45
N MET A 29 12.36 10.21 0.59
CA MET A 29 12.44 9.05 -0.28
C MET A 29 13.89 8.71 -0.60
N ASP A 30 14.19 7.41 -0.61
CA ASP A 30 15.46 6.88 -1.10
C ASP A 30 15.21 5.93 -2.27
N ILE A 31 15.94 6.09 -3.37
CA ILE A 31 15.98 5.12 -4.47
C ILE A 31 17.36 4.46 -4.46
N TYR A 32 17.41 3.16 -4.19
CA TYR A 32 18.69 2.45 -3.99
C TYR A 32 19.40 2.13 -5.31
N ASN A 33 18.66 1.96 -6.41
CA ASN A 33 19.23 1.72 -7.73
C ASN A 33 18.51 2.54 -8.82
N THR A 34 19.04 3.74 -9.07
CA THR A 34 18.48 4.68 -10.06
C THR A 34 18.64 4.22 -11.52
N SER A 35 19.38 3.14 -11.79
CA SER A 35 19.50 2.58 -13.15
C SER A 35 18.28 1.76 -13.55
N ILE A 36 17.51 1.25 -12.56
CA ILE A 36 16.34 0.41 -12.81
C ILE A 36 15.07 0.88 -12.10
N THR A 37 15.21 1.76 -11.10
CA THR A 37 14.10 2.30 -10.31
C THR A 37 13.99 3.80 -10.52
N ALA A 38 12.77 4.29 -10.72
CA ALA A 38 12.48 5.71 -10.83
C ALA A 38 11.17 6.06 -10.13
N LEU A 39 11.06 7.30 -9.66
CA LEU A 39 9.81 7.85 -9.13
C LEU A 39 8.73 7.77 -10.20
N ASN A 40 7.54 7.27 -9.83
CA ASN A 40 6.42 7.24 -10.74
C ASN A 40 5.87 8.65 -10.97
N SER A 41 5.65 9.02 -12.23
CA SER A 41 5.04 10.31 -12.57
C SER A 41 3.56 10.37 -12.23
N TYR A 42 2.89 9.23 -12.04
CA TYR A 42 1.54 9.16 -11.51
C TYR A 42 1.54 9.17 -9.97
N SER A 43 0.90 10.19 -9.39
CA SER A 43 0.79 10.36 -7.93
C SER A 43 -0.65 10.26 -7.40
N GLY A 44 -1.65 10.10 -8.27
CA GLY A 44 -3.04 9.94 -7.84
C GLY A 44 -4.09 10.43 -8.83
N GLY A 45 -5.34 10.35 -8.39
CA GLY A 45 -6.55 10.79 -9.07
C GLY A 45 -7.67 11.01 -8.05
N GLN A 46 -8.89 11.28 -8.51
CA GLN A 46 -10.01 11.66 -7.62
C GLN A 46 -10.30 10.64 -6.52
N GLU A 47 -9.95 9.37 -6.74
CA GLU A 47 -10.22 8.25 -5.84
C GLU A 47 -8.99 7.79 -5.05
N GLN A 48 -7.78 8.31 -5.34
CA GLN A 48 -6.55 7.87 -4.69
C GLN A 48 -5.44 8.92 -4.71
N GLN A 49 -4.63 8.95 -3.65
CA GLN A 49 -3.28 9.52 -3.69
C GLN A 49 -2.27 8.42 -3.36
N SER A 50 -1.18 8.37 -4.12
CA SER A 50 -0.16 7.34 -4.00
C SER A 50 1.25 7.93 -3.96
N THR A 51 2.09 7.36 -3.10
CA THR A 51 3.55 7.48 -3.23
C THR A 51 4.06 6.19 -3.86
N SER A 52 4.75 6.28 -4.99
CA SER A 52 5.16 5.09 -5.72
C SER A 52 6.41 5.28 -6.57
N CYS A 53 7.12 4.18 -6.78
CA CYS A 53 8.20 4.06 -7.76
C CYS A 53 7.93 2.90 -8.72
N LEU A 54 8.52 2.98 -9.90
CA LEU A 54 8.55 1.93 -10.91
C LEU A 54 9.94 1.30 -10.93
N THR A 55 10.00 -0.03 -10.89
CA THR A 55 11.25 -0.80 -10.97
C THR A 55 11.18 -1.83 -12.09
N TYR A 56 12.23 -1.95 -12.90
CA TYR A 56 12.35 -3.07 -13.85
C TYR A 56 12.51 -4.38 -13.09
N THR A 57 11.62 -5.33 -13.37
CA THR A 57 11.66 -6.67 -12.78
C THR A 57 12.51 -7.62 -13.61
N ASN A 58 12.87 -8.76 -13.01
CA ASN A 58 13.52 -9.84 -13.74
C ASN A 58 12.52 -10.48 -14.71
N GLN A 59 12.64 -10.12 -15.99
CA GLN A 59 11.70 -10.55 -17.05
C GLN A 59 11.75 -12.06 -17.31
N ASN A 60 12.78 -12.76 -16.84
CA ASN A 60 12.92 -14.21 -17.00
C ASN A 60 12.15 -15.02 -15.95
N CYS A 61 11.65 -14.37 -14.89
CA CYS A 61 10.83 -15.04 -13.86
C CYS A 61 9.32 -14.79 -14.03
N TYR A 62 8.90 -14.35 -15.21
CA TYR A 62 7.49 -14.39 -15.63
C TYR A 62 7.20 -15.76 -16.25
N GLU A 63 5.93 -16.17 -16.26
CA GLU A 63 5.49 -17.45 -16.84
C GLU A 63 5.94 -17.63 -18.30
N HIS A 64 6.03 -16.54 -19.05
CA HIS A 64 6.55 -16.51 -20.42
C HIS A 64 7.83 -15.66 -20.46
N PRO A 65 9.00 -16.25 -20.20
CA PRO A 65 10.27 -15.52 -20.10
C PRO A 65 10.74 -14.96 -21.44
N LEU A 66 11.51 -13.87 -21.42
CA LEU A 66 12.07 -13.25 -22.64
C LEU A 66 13.21 -14.05 -23.27
N THR A 67 13.90 -14.88 -22.48
CA THR A 67 14.99 -15.74 -22.96
C THR A 67 14.74 -17.17 -22.53
N ASP A 68 15.10 -18.13 -23.40
CA ASP A 68 15.11 -19.55 -23.07
C ASP A 68 16.03 -19.79 -21.85
N GLY A 69 15.47 -20.32 -20.77
CA GLY A 69 16.15 -20.54 -19.49
C GLY A 69 15.32 -21.41 -18.55
N ASP A 70 15.90 -21.75 -17.40
CA ASP A 70 15.20 -22.48 -16.35
C ASP A 70 14.11 -21.61 -15.70
N ASP A 71 13.00 -22.23 -15.30
CA ASP A 71 11.96 -21.59 -14.49
C ASP A 71 12.59 -20.93 -13.26
N CYS A 72 12.22 -19.68 -12.97
CA CYS A 72 12.68 -18.96 -11.78
C CYS A 72 11.55 -18.26 -11.04
N TYR A 73 11.80 -18.00 -9.77
CA TYR A 73 10.96 -17.18 -8.90
C TYR A 73 11.75 -15.94 -8.50
N SER A 74 11.10 -14.78 -8.54
CA SER A 74 11.68 -13.54 -8.02
C SER A 74 11.03 -13.18 -6.68
N VAL A 75 11.84 -12.71 -5.74
CA VAL A 75 11.37 -12.34 -4.40
C VAL A 75 10.91 -10.89 -4.41
N TYR A 76 9.64 -10.68 -4.08
CA TYR A 76 9.06 -9.37 -3.83
C TYR A 76 8.69 -9.26 -2.36
N ALA A 77 8.98 -8.11 -1.76
CA ALA A 77 8.65 -7.85 -0.38
C ALA A 77 8.42 -6.37 -0.13
N PHE A 78 7.82 -6.07 1.02
CA PHE A 78 7.94 -4.78 1.64
C PHE A 78 8.23 -4.98 3.13
N GLU A 79 9.04 -4.08 3.68
CA GLU A 79 9.24 -3.90 5.12
C GLU A 79 8.60 -2.58 5.50
N TYR A 80 7.95 -2.49 6.65
CA TYR A 80 7.46 -1.21 7.14
C TYR A 80 7.57 -1.09 8.66
N LEU A 81 7.88 0.12 9.09
CA LEU A 81 7.76 0.56 10.47
C LEU A 81 6.56 1.52 10.55
N PRO A 82 5.49 1.18 11.28
CA PRO A 82 4.32 2.04 11.39
C PRO A 82 4.55 3.26 12.30
N GLY A 83 3.74 4.31 12.12
CA GLY A 83 3.72 5.49 13.00
C GLY A 83 4.46 6.72 12.44
N SER A 84 4.66 7.70 13.32
CA SER A 84 5.18 9.04 12.99
C SER A 84 6.71 9.14 12.86
N ASP A 85 7.44 8.06 13.12
CA ASP A 85 8.88 7.94 12.79
C ASP A 85 9.10 6.78 11.80
N GLY A 86 8.05 6.43 11.06
CA GLY A 86 7.95 5.23 10.25
C GLY A 86 8.68 5.29 8.92
N TYR A 87 8.73 4.14 8.25
CA TYR A 87 9.16 4.03 6.86
C TYR A 87 8.48 2.84 6.20
N ILE A 88 8.54 2.80 4.87
CA ILE A 88 8.19 1.61 4.09
C ILE A 88 9.28 1.41 3.05
N THR A 89 9.82 0.19 2.95
CA THR A 89 10.87 -0.17 2.00
C THR A 89 10.37 -1.31 1.13
N TRP A 90 10.49 -1.16 -0.19
CA TRP A 90 10.06 -2.16 -1.14
C TRP A 90 11.25 -2.88 -1.76
N PHE A 91 11.06 -4.16 -2.01
CA PHE A 91 12.10 -5.05 -2.52
C PHE A 91 11.63 -5.72 -3.82
N SER A 92 12.55 -5.77 -4.78
CA SER A 92 12.40 -6.50 -6.04
C SER A 92 13.63 -7.37 -6.22
N ASP A 93 13.41 -8.63 -6.57
CA ASP A 93 14.47 -9.62 -6.78
C ASP A 93 15.42 -9.72 -5.57
N ASP A 94 14.85 -9.76 -4.37
CA ASP A 94 15.57 -9.82 -3.08
C ASP A 94 16.49 -8.60 -2.80
N THR A 95 16.30 -7.49 -3.53
CA THR A 95 17.08 -6.26 -3.36
C THR A 95 16.19 -5.05 -3.06
N PRO A 96 16.62 -4.14 -2.17
CA PRO A 96 15.85 -2.93 -1.88
C PRO A 96 15.78 -2.06 -3.12
N SER A 97 14.56 -1.66 -3.51
CA SER A 97 14.29 -0.84 -4.69
C SER A 97 14.19 0.63 -4.33
N TRP A 98 13.28 0.96 -3.40
CA TRP A 98 13.12 2.31 -2.87
C TRP A 98 12.52 2.27 -1.46
N GLN A 99 12.63 3.38 -0.74
CA GLN A 99 12.05 3.58 0.60
C GLN A 99 11.29 4.90 0.64
N TYR A 100 10.12 4.87 1.24
CA TYR A 100 9.35 6.02 1.70
C TYR A 100 9.72 6.27 3.15
N GLN A 101 10.01 7.52 3.48
CA GLN A 101 10.22 7.96 4.86
C GLN A 101 9.00 8.76 5.33
N GLU A 102 8.66 8.63 6.61
CA GLU A 102 7.73 9.55 7.26
C GLU A 102 8.17 11.02 7.03
N GLY A 103 7.21 11.93 6.96
CA GLY A 103 7.41 13.32 6.56
C GLY A 103 7.07 13.57 5.08
N GLY A 104 7.05 12.52 4.25
CA GLY A 104 6.61 12.64 2.85
C GLY A 104 5.16 13.09 2.72
N MET A 105 4.33 12.73 3.70
CA MET A 105 2.92 13.11 3.82
C MET A 105 2.67 14.02 5.02
N ALA A 106 3.55 15.01 5.24
CA ALA A 106 3.41 16.00 6.29
C ALA A 106 2.10 16.79 6.21
N ALA A 107 1.77 17.46 7.33
CA ALA A 107 0.58 18.29 7.46
C ALA A 107 0.44 19.32 6.32
N ASN A 108 -0.81 19.53 5.91
CA ASN A 108 -1.18 20.43 4.84
C ASN A 108 -2.15 21.49 5.36
N SER A 109 -1.64 22.70 5.61
CA SER A 109 -2.42 23.82 6.14
C SER A 109 -3.45 24.38 5.16
N VAL A 110 -3.29 24.18 3.85
CA VAL A 110 -4.27 24.64 2.85
C VAL A 110 -5.55 23.80 2.94
N LEU A 111 -5.43 22.53 3.30
CA LEU A 111 -6.57 21.62 3.46
C LEU A 111 -6.96 21.38 4.92
N GLU A 112 -6.23 21.97 5.87
CA GLU A 112 -6.40 21.72 7.31
C GLU A 112 -6.31 20.23 7.65
N VAL A 113 -5.39 19.51 6.98
CA VAL A 113 -5.15 18.08 7.18
C VAL A 113 -3.83 17.89 7.91
N SER A 114 -3.82 17.08 8.96
CA SER A 114 -2.60 16.71 9.68
C SER A 114 -1.64 15.86 8.82
N ASP A 115 -0.48 15.55 9.37
CA ASP A 115 0.41 14.54 8.83
C ASP A 115 -0.29 13.18 8.71
N ARG A 116 0.09 12.40 7.69
CA ARG A 116 -0.37 11.02 7.52
C ARG A 116 0.80 10.11 7.86
N PRO A 117 0.86 9.54 9.08
CA PRO A 117 1.93 8.62 9.46
C PRO A 117 1.88 7.34 8.61
N VAL A 118 2.94 6.54 8.68
CA VAL A 118 2.92 5.20 8.09
C VAL A 118 1.80 4.39 8.77
N PRO A 119 0.89 3.72 8.03
CA PRO A 119 -0.30 3.09 8.59
C PRO A 119 -0.02 2.19 9.79
N GLN A 120 -0.70 2.46 10.90
CA GLN A 120 -0.62 1.68 12.14
C GLN A 120 -1.72 0.61 12.24
N GLU A 121 -2.70 0.67 11.34
CA GLU A 121 -3.83 -0.26 11.31
C GLU A 121 -3.38 -1.68 10.89
N PRO A 122 -4.04 -2.72 11.40
CA PRO A 122 -3.77 -4.09 10.96
C PRO A 122 -4.10 -4.26 9.48
N MET A 123 -3.12 -4.77 8.71
CA MET A 123 -3.29 -5.09 7.30
C MET A 123 -3.42 -6.60 7.08
N TYR A 124 -3.94 -6.97 5.92
CA TYR A 124 -3.98 -8.34 5.44
C TYR A 124 -3.35 -8.44 4.05
N ILE A 125 -2.81 -9.61 3.72
CA ILE A 125 -2.15 -9.84 2.43
C ILE A 125 -3.20 -10.37 1.46
N ILE A 126 -3.30 -9.72 0.29
CA ILE A 126 -4.04 -10.21 -0.87
C ILE A 126 -3.05 -10.46 -1.99
N ILE A 127 -3.18 -11.61 -2.66
CA ILE A 127 -2.45 -11.92 -3.88
C ILE A 127 -3.47 -12.38 -4.91
N ASN A 128 -3.50 -11.70 -6.06
CA ASN A 128 -4.45 -11.98 -7.13
C ASN A 128 -3.81 -11.83 -8.52
N LEU A 129 -4.28 -12.62 -9.47
CA LEU A 129 -4.05 -12.43 -10.90
C LEU A 129 -5.36 -11.99 -11.54
N ALA A 130 -5.37 -10.81 -12.17
CA ALA A 130 -6.59 -10.23 -12.73
C ALA A 130 -6.30 -9.37 -13.97
N LEU A 131 -7.32 -9.23 -14.82
CA LEU A 131 -7.37 -8.29 -15.94
C LEU A 131 -8.29 -7.12 -15.57
N SER A 132 -7.88 -5.89 -15.85
CA SER A 132 -8.65 -4.69 -15.56
C SER A 132 -8.57 -3.67 -16.68
N THR A 133 -9.72 -3.21 -17.15
CA THR A 133 -9.83 -2.11 -18.13
C THR A 133 -9.63 -0.73 -17.51
N ALA A 134 -9.46 -0.64 -16.19
CA ALA A 134 -9.30 0.64 -15.48
C ALA A 134 -7.88 1.22 -15.58
N PHE A 135 -6.87 0.36 -15.82
CA PHE A 135 -5.45 0.76 -15.83
C PHE A 135 -4.86 0.90 -17.24
N GLY A 136 -5.60 0.52 -18.29
CA GLY A 136 -5.14 0.60 -19.67
C GLY A 136 -6.04 -0.18 -20.63
N ALA A 137 -5.80 0.00 -21.92
CA ALA A 137 -6.41 -0.85 -22.94
C ALA A 137 -5.85 -2.27 -22.86
N ILE A 138 -6.72 -3.26 -22.97
CA ILE A 138 -6.34 -4.68 -22.99
C ILE A 138 -6.12 -5.09 -24.44
N ASP A 139 -4.93 -5.63 -24.74
CA ASP A 139 -4.61 -6.24 -26.02
C ASP A 139 -5.02 -7.71 -26.02
N TYR A 140 -6.28 -7.98 -26.36
CA TYR A 140 -6.83 -9.34 -26.37
C TYR A 140 -6.20 -10.23 -27.45
N ASP A 141 -5.89 -9.67 -28.63
CA ASP A 141 -5.29 -10.42 -29.73
C ASP A 141 -3.86 -10.86 -29.35
N GLY A 142 -3.09 -9.96 -28.71
CA GLY A 142 -1.75 -10.29 -28.20
C GLY A 142 -1.73 -11.29 -27.03
N LEU A 143 -2.84 -11.43 -26.30
CA LEU A 143 -2.98 -12.38 -25.19
C LEU A 143 -3.51 -13.75 -25.61
N GLU A 144 -4.10 -13.88 -26.80
CA GLU A 144 -4.80 -15.11 -27.25
C GLU A 144 -3.89 -16.35 -27.14
N ASP A 145 -2.66 -16.25 -27.63
CA ASP A 145 -1.69 -17.35 -27.64
C ASP A 145 -1.07 -17.64 -26.26
N LEU A 146 -1.25 -16.74 -25.27
CA LEU A 146 -0.70 -16.86 -23.92
C LEU A 146 -1.68 -17.51 -22.95
N TRP A 147 -2.96 -17.66 -23.32
CA TRP A 147 -3.94 -18.23 -22.39
C TRP A 147 -3.95 -19.76 -22.36
N PRO A 148 -4.19 -20.37 -21.18
CA PRO A 148 -4.39 -19.73 -19.87
C PRO A 148 -3.08 -19.22 -19.23
N VAL A 149 -3.16 -18.06 -18.56
CA VAL A 149 -2.05 -17.49 -17.77
C VAL A 149 -2.18 -17.85 -16.29
N HIS A 150 -1.04 -18.03 -15.62
CA HIS A 150 -0.95 -18.45 -14.23
C HIS A 150 0.00 -17.55 -13.43
N MET A 151 -0.28 -17.44 -12.13
CA MET A 151 0.61 -16.82 -11.16
C MET A 151 1.02 -17.89 -10.15
N TYR A 152 2.31 -18.24 -10.16
CA TYR A 152 2.88 -19.22 -9.25
C TYR A 152 3.47 -18.54 -8.03
N VAL A 153 3.14 -19.05 -6.84
CA VAL A 153 3.65 -18.57 -5.56
C VAL A 153 4.30 -19.74 -4.84
N ASP A 154 5.63 -19.72 -4.75
CA ASP A 154 6.37 -20.76 -4.03
C ASP A 154 6.21 -20.62 -2.51
N TYR A 155 6.33 -19.40 -1.99
CA TYR A 155 6.12 -19.13 -0.58
C TYR A 155 5.60 -17.71 -0.30
N ILE A 156 5.03 -17.56 0.89
CA ILE A 156 4.76 -16.27 1.54
C ILE A 156 5.39 -16.34 2.94
N ARG A 157 6.09 -15.29 3.35
CA ARG A 157 6.66 -15.18 4.68
C ARG A 157 6.25 -13.86 5.31
N VAL A 158 5.91 -13.91 6.59
CA VAL A 158 5.58 -12.73 7.40
C VAL A 158 6.52 -12.74 8.60
N TYR A 159 7.18 -11.62 8.83
CA TYR A 159 8.13 -11.43 9.91
C TYR A 159 7.63 -10.30 10.81
N GLN A 160 7.90 -10.42 12.10
CA GLN A 160 7.77 -9.33 13.07
C GLN A 160 9.11 -9.18 13.78
N ASP A 161 9.52 -7.94 14.02
CA ASP A 161 10.70 -7.67 14.84
C ASP A 161 10.52 -8.35 16.22
N PRO A 162 11.49 -9.16 16.68
CA PRO A 162 11.39 -9.84 17.96
C PRO A 162 11.14 -8.93 19.17
N SER A 163 11.52 -7.65 19.08
CA SER A 163 11.34 -6.61 20.10
C SER A 163 10.02 -5.83 19.95
N LEU A 164 9.36 -5.89 18.80
CA LEU A 164 8.11 -5.17 18.50
C LEU A 164 6.96 -6.13 18.18
N LYS A 165 6.94 -7.31 18.82
CA LYS A 165 5.86 -8.27 18.61
C LYS A 165 4.55 -7.72 19.14
N ASN A 166 3.61 -7.53 18.23
CA ASN A 166 2.24 -7.16 18.55
C ASN A 166 1.31 -8.18 17.89
N ILE A 167 0.74 -9.08 18.68
CA ILE A 167 -0.10 -10.19 18.22
C ILE A 167 -1.36 -10.21 19.07
N GLY A 168 -2.52 -10.14 18.43
CA GLY A 168 -3.82 -10.23 19.09
C GLY A 168 -4.83 -9.30 18.46
N CYS A 169 -6.07 -9.36 18.97
CA CYS A 169 -7.14 -8.45 18.57
C CYS A 169 -7.33 -7.28 19.56
N ASP A 170 -6.50 -7.20 20.60
CA ASP A 170 -6.60 -6.21 21.68
C ASP A 170 -5.21 -5.80 22.20
N PRO A 171 -4.41 -5.11 21.37
CA PRO A 171 -3.10 -4.63 21.77
C PRO A 171 -3.19 -3.44 22.73
N ASP A 172 -2.19 -3.30 23.63
CA ASP A 172 -2.18 -2.24 24.65
C ASP A 172 -2.32 -0.82 24.08
N ASP A 173 -1.69 -0.56 22.93
CA ASP A 173 -1.74 0.74 22.24
C ASP A 173 -3.05 0.97 21.45
N PHE A 174 -3.82 -0.09 21.20
CA PHE A 174 -5.13 -0.03 20.52
C PHE A 174 -6.14 -0.98 21.22
N PRO A 175 -6.71 -0.58 22.38
CA PRO A 175 -7.58 -1.43 23.21
C PRO A 175 -8.95 -1.68 22.55
N THR A 176 -8.92 -2.49 21.51
CA THR A 176 -10.02 -2.74 20.59
C THR A 176 -11.13 -3.54 21.27
N ALA A 177 -10.80 -4.42 22.22
CA ALA A 177 -11.81 -5.17 22.97
C ALA A 177 -12.66 -4.25 23.84
N GLU A 178 -12.05 -3.28 24.52
CA GLU A 178 -12.78 -2.27 25.30
C GLU A 178 -13.66 -1.41 24.39
N TYR A 179 -13.14 -1.00 23.23
CA TYR A 179 -13.91 -0.23 22.25
C TYR A 179 -15.13 -1.00 21.71
N ILE A 180 -14.96 -2.27 21.36
CA ILE A 180 -16.06 -3.14 20.90
C ILE A 180 -17.08 -3.36 22.03
N ALA A 181 -16.61 -3.58 23.26
CA ALA A 181 -17.49 -3.78 24.42
C ALA A 181 -18.31 -2.53 24.78
N LEU A 182 -17.79 -1.34 24.47
CA LEU A 182 -18.51 -0.07 24.61
C LEU A 182 -19.66 0.06 23.59
N TYR A 183 -19.52 -0.54 22.39
CA TYR A 183 -20.48 -0.42 21.29
C TYR A 183 -20.98 -1.79 20.75
N PRO A 184 -21.56 -2.64 21.59
CA PRO A 184 -21.82 -4.03 21.24
C PRO A 184 -22.79 -4.19 20.06
N GLU A 185 -23.77 -3.29 19.92
CA GLU A 185 -24.74 -3.36 18.82
C GLU A 185 -24.09 -3.09 17.45
N GLY A 186 -23.19 -2.10 17.37
CA GLY A 186 -22.50 -1.76 16.11
C GLY A 186 -21.57 -2.86 15.60
N TYR A 187 -21.02 -3.64 16.52
CA TYR A 187 -20.13 -4.76 16.18
C TYR A 187 -20.84 -6.11 16.10
N ALA A 188 -22.10 -6.22 16.54
CA ALA A 188 -22.88 -7.45 16.47
C ALA A 188 -23.96 -7.45 15.37
N ASN A 189 -24.34 -6.28 14.84
CA ASN A 189 -25.43 -6.17 13.87
C ASN A 189 -24.94 -5.65 12.50
N PRO A 190 -24.84 -6.52 11.47
CA PRO A 190 -24.36 -6.11 10.15
C PRO A 190 -25.31 -5.17 9.39
N ASN A 191 -26.52 -4.92 9.89
CA ASN A 191 -27.45 -3.94 9.31
C ASN A 191 -27.22 -2.51 9.82
N ILE A 192 -26.38 -2.32 10.84
CA ILE A 192 -25.95 -1.01 11.30
C ILE A 192 -24.78 -0.58 10.41
N THR A 193 -25.01 0.42 9.57
CA THR A 193 -24.02 0.93 8.61
C THR A 193 -23.66 2.40 8.84
N THR A 194 -24.30 3.06 9.81
CA THR A 194 -23.99 4.44 10.22
C THR A 194 -23.87 4.55 11.74
N TRP A 195 -23.05 5.50 12.22
CA TRP A 195 -22.93 5.79 13.66
C TRP A 195 -24.27 6.20 14.29
N GLU A 196 -25.11 6.91 13.53
CA GLU A 196 -26.45 7.34 13.97
C GLU A 196 -27.39 6.16 14.25
N GLN A 197 -27.21 5.04 13.57
CA GLN A 197 -27.99 3.82 13.81
C GLN A 197 -27.52 3.04 15.03
N MET A 198 -26.27 3.26 15.46
CA MET A 198 -25.63 2.51 16.52
C MET A 198 -26.01 3.04 17.92
N THR A 199 -26.34 4.32 18.04
CA THR A 199 -26.57 4.99 19.32
C THR A 199 -26.95 6.47 19.12
N ASP A 200 -27.90 6.95 19.93
CA ASP A 200 -28.34 8.35 19.93
C ASP A 200 -27.26 9.32 20.47
N ASP A 201 -26.25 8.82 21.20
CA ASP A 201 -25.35 9.63 22.04
C ASP A 201 -23.85 9.24 21.97
N ALA A 202 -23.42 8.24 21.18
CA ALA A 202 -21.98 7.97 21.14
C ALA A 202 -21.23 9.13 20.51
N PRO A 203 -20.09 9.52 21.10
CA PRO A 203 -19.16 10.39 20.41
C PRO A 203 -18.78 9.67 19.11
N ARG A 204 -19.17 10.25 17.97
CA ARG A 204 -18.52 9.95 16.70
C ARG A 204 -17.02 10.07 16.94
N PRO A 205 -16.16 9.22 16.34
CA PRO A 205 -14.73 9.48 16.31
C PRO A 205 -14.55 10.93 15.86
N GLY A 206 -14.22 11.80 16.81
CA GLY A 206 -14.30 13.23 16.62
C GLY A 206 -13.06 13.67 15.89
N ASN A 207 -13.21 14.47 14.84
CA ASN A 207 -12.23 15.51 14.58
C ASN A 207 -12.71 16.75 15.35
N SER A 208 -12.07 17.07 16.46
CA SER A 208 -12.27 18.37 17.09
C SER A 208 -11.40 19.38 16.37
N TRP A 209 -12.01 20.36 15.69
CA TRP A 209 -11.29 21.57 15.34
C TRP A 209 -10.84 22.23 16.65
N LEU A 210 -9.54 22.23 16.90
CA LEU A 210 -8.95 22.69 18.16
C LEU A 210 -8.94 24.23 18.31
N ASP A 211 -9.38 25.00 17.29
CA ASP A 211 -9.24 26.47 17.23
C ASP A 211 -7.80 26.98 17.49
N GLU A 212 -6.81 26.09 17.34
CA GLU A 212 -5.40 26.38 17.53
C GLU A 212 -4.73 26.54 16.16
N CYS A 213 -4.26 27.77 15.89
CA CYS A 213 -3.43 28.12 14.74
C CYS A 213 -1.94 27.95 15.04
#